data_AF-A0A1D8GD67-F1
#
_entry.id   AF-A0A1D8GD67-F1
#
_cell.length_a   1.000
_cell.length_b   1.000
_cell.length_c   1.000
_cell.angle_alpha   90.00
_cell.angle_beta   90.00
_cell.angle_gamma   90.00
#
_symmetry.space_group_name_H-M   'P 1'
#
loop_
_entity.id
_entity.type
_entity.pdbx_description
1 polymer ?
#
loop_
_entity_poly.entity_id
_entity_poly.type
_entity_poly.pdbx_seq_one_letter_code
_entity_poly.pdbx_strand_id
1 'polypeptide(L)' 'MFFVGIVFLFFGGFFVYGSRWIVRIIGKNDQHTVVIIKTIGMIMTLLAFWLILSGEFPRTLEFIRIFSRQKGVLLCQRRI' A
#
# COMPACT_ATOMS: atom_id res chain seq x y z
N MET A 1 7.95 -4.12 -11.44
CA MET A 1 7.32 -2.83 -11.05
C MET A 1 6.44 -2.97 -9.82
N PHE A 2 5.53 -3.96 -9.77
CA PHE A 2 4.68 -4.22 -8.61
C PHE A 2 5.43 -4.36 -7.26
N PHE A 3 6.52 -5.13 -7.22
CA PHE A 3 7.31 -5.31 -5.99
C PHE A 3 7.95 -4.00 -5.49
N VAL A 4 8.44 -3.16 -6.40
CA VAL A 4 8.98 -1.83 -6.07
C VAL A 4 7.89 -0.94 -5.48
N GLY A 5 6.68 -0.99 -6.06
CA GLY A 5 5.51 -0.30 -5.53
C GLY A 5 5.14 -0.76 -4.12
N ILE A 6 5.16 -2.07 -3.83
CA ILE A 6 4.92 -2.60 -2.48
C ILE A 6 5.95 -2.07 -1.48
N VAL A 7 7.24 -2.11 -1.81
CA VAL A 7 8.30 -1.61 -0.92
C VAL A 7 8.08 -0.13 -0.64
N PHE A 8 7.79 0.67 -1.66
CA PHE A 8 7.46 2.09 -1.50
C PHE A 8 6.22 2.31 -0.64
N LEU A 9 5.20 1.45 -0.74
CA LEU A 9 3.98 1.53 0.05
C LEU A 9 4.29 1.28 1.54
N PHE A 10 5.16 0.31 1.85
CA PHE A 10 5.61 0.06 3.22
C PHE A 10 6.38 1.25 3.80
N PHE A 11 7.30 1.83 3.02
CA PHE A 11 8.03 3.03 3.46
C PHE A 11 7.09 4.23 3.65
N GLY A 12 6.17 4.48 2.72
CA GLY A 12 5.17 5.54 2.84
C GLY A 12 4.30 5.38 4.09
N GLY A 13 3.80 4.16 4.34
CA GLY A 13 3.06 3.84 5.56
C GLY A 13 3.87 4.04 6.84
N PHE A 14 5.14 3.62 6.83
CA PHE A 14 6.06 3.84 7.95
C PHE A 14 6.27 5.32 8.25
N PHE A 15 6.41 6.17 7.22
CA PHE A 15 6.53 7.62 7.43
C PHE A 15 5.26 8.25 8.01
N VAL A 16 4.08 7.83 7.55
CA VAL A 16 2.80 8.37 8.04
C VAL A 16 2.57 7.99 9.51
N TYR A 17 2.71 6.72 9.86
CA TYR A 17 2.50 6.23 11.23
C TYR A 17 3.67 6.53 12.17
N GLY A 18 4.90 6.38 11.68
CA GLY A 18 6.14 6.61 12.42
C GLY A 18 6.53 8.07 12.58
N SER A 19 5.79 9.01 11.96
CA SER A 19 6.05 10.46 12.03
C SER A 19 6.33 10.98 13.43
N ARG A 20 5.54 10.58 14.44
CA ARG A 20 5.76 10.98 15.85
C ARG A 20 7.08 10.44 16.42
N TRP A 21 7.46 9.23 16.04
CA TRP A 21 8.69 8.60 16.50
C TRP A 21 9.91 9.27 15.85
N ILE A 22 9.85 9.55 14.56
CA ILE A 22 10.88 10.25 13.79
C ILE A 22 11.13 11.66 14.35
N VAL A 23 10.05 12.40 14.61
CA VAL A 23 10.12 13.76 15.16
C VAL A 23 10.72 13.77 16.56
N ARG A 24 10.43 12.74 17.38
CA ARG A 24 11.02 12.57 18.71
C ARG A 24 12.54 12.32 18.63
N ILE A 25 13.01 11.57 17.64
CA ILE A 25 14.46 11.34 17.42
C ILE A 25 15.17 12.63 16.98
N ILE A 26 14.52 13.46 16.15
CA ILE A 26 15.08 14.72 15.64
C ILE A 26 15.11 15.82 16.73
N GLY A 27 14.42 15.63 17.86
CA GLY A 27 14.42 16.57 18.98
C GLY A 27 13.62 17.86 18.75
N LYS A 28 13.00 18.02 17.57
CA LYS A 28 12.07 19.11 17.27
C LYS A 28 10.64 18.66 17.50
N ASN A 29 10.07 18.85 18.68
CA ASN A 29 8.69 18.43 19.00
C ASN A 29 7.63 19.42 18.48
N ASP A 30 7.76 19.84 17.22
CA ASP A 30 6.81 20.77 16.59
C ASP A 30 5.72 20.00 15.85
N GLN A 31 4.45 20.34 16.15
CA GLN A 31 3.30 19.73 15.49
C GLN A 31 3.34 19.97 13.97
N HIS A 32 3.84 21.13 13.53
CA HIS A 32 4.02 21.45 12.11
C HIS A 32 4.95 20.47 11.40
N THR A 33 6.05 20.05 12.04
CA THR A 33 6.99 19.09 11.46
C THR A 33 6.37 17.71 11.31
N VAL A 34 5.56 17.27 12.28
CA VAL A 34 4.81 16.00 12.20
C VAL A 34 3.85 16.02 11.00
N VAL A 35 3.13 17.13 10.80
CA VAL A 35 2.21 17.28 9.67
C VAL A 35 2.95 17.22 8.34
N ILE A 36 4.09 17.93 8.20
CA ILE A 36 4.90 17.90 6.98
C ILE A 36 5.36 16.47 6.65
N ILE A 37 5.88 15.73 7.64
CA ILE A 37 6.35 14.35 7.44
C ILE A 37 5.18 13.44 7.02
N LYS A 38 4.00 13.61 7.61
CA LYS A 38 2.80 12.87 7.21
C LYS A 38 2.38 13.17 5.78
N THR A 39 2.40 14.43 5.38
CA THR A 39 2.03 14.84 4.01
C THR A 39 3.00 14.25 3.00
N ILE A 40 4.31 14.29 3.28
CA ILE A 40 5.34 13.67 2.42
C ILE A 40 5.10 12.15 2.32
N GLY A 41 4.86 11.49 3.46
CA GLY A 41 4.54 10.06 3.49
C GLY A 41 3.29 9.73 2.68
N MET A 42 2.22 10.54 2.78
CA MET A 42 1.00 10.36 1.98
C MET A 42 1.27 10.46 0.47
N ILE A 43 2.02 11.46 0.03
CA ILE A 43 2.37 11.63 -1.39
C ILE A 43 3.16 10.42 -1.89
N MET A 44 4.12 9.94 -1.09
CA MET A 44 4.92 8.76 -1.42
C MET A 44 4.05 7.50 -1.53
N THR A 45 3.05 7.36 -0.65
CA THR A 45 2.10 6.23 -0.67
C THR A 45 1.18 6.28 -1.90
N LEU A 46 0.76 7.47 -2.31
CA LEU A 46 -0.02 7.70 -3.54
C LEU A 46 0.77 7.30 -4.79
N LEU A 47 2.03 7.69 -4.87
CA LEU A 47 2.91 7.28 -5.98
C LEU A 47 3.14 5.76 -5.98
N ALA A 48 3.34 5.17 -4.80
CA ALA A 48 3.48 3.74 -4.64
C ALA A 48 2.25 2.98 -5.15
N PHE A 49 1.06 3.46 -4.77
CA PHE A 49 -0.21 2.91 -5.21
C PHE A 49 -0.37 2.97 -6.74
N TRP A 50 -0.02 4.11 -7.35
CA TRP A 50 -0.01 4.25 -8.81
C TRP A 50 0.93 3.23 -9.47
N LEU A 51 2.15 3.08 -8.95
CA LEU A 51 3.15 2.11 -9.42
C LEU A 51 2.68 0.65 -9.30
N ILE A 52 1.91 0.33 -8.26
CA ILE A 52 1.31 -0.99 -8.07
C ILE A 52 0.25 -1.24 -9.14
N LEU A 53 -0.61 -0.25 -9.42
CA LEU A 53 -1.67 -0.37 -10.42
C LEU A 53 -1.13 -0.44 -11.86
N SER A 54 -0.09 0.34 -12.17
CA SER A 54 0.55 0.31 -13.48
C SER A 54 1.52 -0.86 -13.68
N GLY A 55 1.89 -1.55 -12.60
CA GLY A 55 2.79 -2.69 -12.65
C GLY A 55 2.08 -3.97 -13.09
N GLU A 56 2.76 -4.78 -13.91
CA GLU A 56 2.30 -6.13 -14.21
C GLU A 56 2.16 -6.94 -12.91
N PHE A 57 0.98 -7.53 -12.70
CA PHE A 57 0.69 -8.39 -11.55
C PHE A 57 1.62 -9.62 -11.59
N PRO A 58 2.24 -10.02 -10.47
CA PRO A 58 3.13 -11.18 -10.46
C PRO A 58 2.39 -12.44 -10.93
N ARG A 59 2.96 -13.19 -11.89
CA ARG A 59 2.35 -14.45 -12.38
C ARG A 59 2.10 -15.46 -11.27
N THR A 60 2.86 -15.41 -10.18
CA THR A 60 2.64 -16.23 -8.96
C THR A 60 1.32 -15.92 -8.24
N LEU A 61 0.73 -14.74 -8.43
CA LEU A 61 -0.57 -14.35 -7.88
C LEU A 61 -1.74 -14.61 -8.85
N GLU A 62 -1.50 -15.13 -10.05
CA GLU A 62 -2.58 -15.54 -10.99
C GLU A 62 -3.51 -16.60 -10.36
N PHE A 63 -3.01 -17.43 -9.45
CA PHE A 63 -3.82 -18.38 -8.69
C PHE A 63 -4.96 -17.72 -7.90
N ILE A 64 -4.75 -16.51 -7.37
CA ILE A 64 -5.82 -15.75 -6.69
C ILE A 64 -6.89 -15.33 -7.69
N ARG A 65 -6.52 -15.01 -8.93
CA ARG A 65 -7.47 -14.69 -10.01
C ARG A 65 -8.31 -15.90 -10.39
N ILE A 66 -7.69 -17.09 -10.45
CA ILE A 66 -8.40 -18.37 -10.71
C ILE A 66 -9.38 -18.69 -9.57
N PHE A 67 -8.95 -18.56 -8.31
CA PHE A 67 -9.79 -18.86 -7.15
C PHE A 67 -10.94 -17.86 -6.97
N SER A 68 -10.69 -16.57 -7.26
CA SER A 68 -11.73 -15.53 -7.25
C SER A 68 -12.81 -15.80 -8.31
N ARG A 69 -12.42 -16.27 -9.50
CA ARG A 69 -13.34 -16.65 -10.57
C ARG A 69 -14.17 -17.90 -10.21
N GLN A 70 -13.59 -18.88 -9.53
CA GLN A 70 -14.30 -20.10 -9.09
C GLN A 70 -15.36 -19.85 -8.01
N LYS A 71 -15.17 -18.87 -7.10
CA LYS A 71 -16.19 -18.51 -6.10
C LYS A 71 -17.46 -17.96 -6.73
N GLY A 72 -17.38 -17.31 -7.90
CA GLY A 72 -18.55 -16.89 -8.68
C GLY A 72 -19.33 -18.06 -9.28
N VAL A 73 -18.64 -19.13 -9.69
CA VAL A 73 -19.27 -20.32 -10.31
C VAL A 73 -19.98 -21.19 -9.26
N LEU A 74 -19.39 -21.35 -8.06
CA LEU A 74 -20.00 -22.14 -6.98
C LEU A 74 -21.28 -21.52 -6.38
N LEU A 75 -21.43 -20.19 -6.44
CA LEU A 75 -22.69 -19.51 -6.06
C LEU A 75 -23.79 -19.65 -7.11
N CYS A 76 -23.43 -19.84 -8.38
CA CYS A 76 -24.39 -20.05 -9.46
C CYS A 76 -24.95 -21.49 -9.46
N GLN A 77 -24.14 -22.47 -9.09
CA GLN A 77 -24.52 -23.89 -9.09
C GLN A 77 -25.36 -24.32 -7.85
N ARG A 78 -25.43 -23.49 -6.81
CA ARG A 78 -26.28 -23.73 -5.62
C ARG A 78 -27.68 -23.09 -5.73
N ARG A 79 -28.01 -22.55 -6.91
CA ARG A 79 -29.28 -21.88 -7.23
C ARG A 79 -29.94 -22.46 -8.49
N ILE A 80 -29.75 -23.76 -8.72
CA ILE A 80 -30.52 -24.59 -9.65
C ILE A 80 -31.09 -25.76 -8.83
#